data_AF-A0A7C5J342-F1
#
_entry.id   AF-A0A7C5J342-F1
#
_cell.length_a   1.000
_cell.length_b   1.000
_cell.length_c   1.000
_cell.angle_alpha   90.00
_cell.angle_beta   90.00
_cell.angle_gamma   90.00
#
_symmetry.space_group_name_H-M   'P 1'
#
loop_
_entity.id
_entity.type
_entity.pdbx_description
1 polymer ?
#
loop_
_entity_poly.entity_id
_entity_poly.type
_entity_poly.pdbx_seq_one_letter_code
_entity_poly.pdbx_strand_id
1 'polypeptide(L)'
;MQVVLRKLGRGGRTITGRLVRAPRKGSVIVIEFSDGMHEYVTTPVRRVLKLAGGEVFYIETMNSRYRLEVRTRELALDEVMGGSSN
;
A
#
# COMPACT_ATOMS: atom_id res chain seq x y z
N MET A 1 -9.10 4.94 0.31
CA MET A 1 -8.71 3.52 0.39
C MET A 1 -7.42 3.43 1.20
N GLN A 2 -7.46 2.84 2.39
CA GLN A 2 -6.26 2.72 3.23
C GLN A 2 -5.38 1.58 2.69
N VAL A 3 -4.08 1.80 2.66
CA VAL A 3 -3.14 0.81 2.11
C VAL A 3 -1.88 0.69 2.94
N VAL A 4 -1.24 -0.48 2.80
CA VAL A 4 0.12 -0.74 3.24
C VAL A 4 0.94 -1.14 2.03
N LEU A 5 1.95 -0.34 1.68
CA LEU A 5 2.90 -0.62 0.61
C LEU A 5 4.23 -1.05 1.23
N ARG A 6 4.69 -2.24 0.85
CA ARG A 6 5.97 -2.81 1.28
C ARG A 6 6.89 -2.96 0.10
N LYS A 7 8.07 -2.34 0.16
CA LYS A 7 9.14 -2.62 -0.81
C LYS A 7 9.68 -4.03 -0.58
N LEU A 8 9.74 -4.83 -1.65
CA LEU A 8 10.26 -6.20 -1.61
C LEU A 8 11.79 -6.18 -1.71
N GLY A 9 12.47 -6.94 -0.85
CA GLY A 9 13.93 -7.01 -0.76
C GLY A 9 14.46 -6.65 0.63
N ARG A 10 15.78 -6.75 0.84
CA ARG A 10 16.42 -6.41 2.12
C ARG A 10 16.27 -4.91 2.42
N GLY A 11 15.95 -4.57 3.66
CA GLY A 11 15.82 -3.18 4.14
C GLY A 11 14.61 -2.43 3.58
N GLY A 12 13.59 -3.13 3.09
CA GLY A 12 12.40 -2.51 2.51
C GLY A 12 11.57 -1.73 3.53
N ARG A 13 11.34 -0.44 3.26
CA ARG A 13 10.45 0.40 4.07
C ARG A 13 8.99 0.00 3.86
N THR A 14 8.22 0.01 4.95
CA THR A 14 6.76 -0.05 4.92
C THR A 14 6.19 1.36 4.92
N ILE A 15 5.25 1.60 4.02
CA ILE A 15 4.59 2.89 3.79
C ILE A 15 3.09 2.65 4.00
N THR A 16 2.47 3.39 4.92
CA THR A 16 1.03 3.28 5.23
C THR A 16 0.36 4.62 4.96
N GLY A 17 -0.84 4.59 4.36
CA GLY A 17 -1.59 5.81 4.10
C GLY A 17 -2.75 5.61 3.13
N ARG A 18 -3.29 6.72 2.65
CA ARG A 18 -4.39 6.74 1.69
C ARG A 18 -3.85 6.62 0.27
N LEU A 19 -4.29 5.60 -0.45
CA LEU A 19 -4.00 5.49 -1.87
C LEU A 19 -4.84 6.53 -2.63
N VAL A 20 -4.18 7.42 -3.37
CA VAL A 20 -4.82 8.49 -4.15
C VAL A 20 -5.57 7.93 -5.36
N ARG A 21 -4.97 6.95 -6.03
CA ARG A 21 -5.53 6.32 -7.24
C ARG A 21 -5.06 4.88 -7.40
N ALA A 22 -5.87 4.06 -8.07
CA ALA A 22 -5.50 2.69 -8.38
C ALA A 22 -4.18 2.63 -9.19
N PRO A 23 -3.28 1.67 -8.91
CA PRO A 23 -2.01 1.55 -9.64
C PRO A 23 -2.25 1.20 -11.10
N ARG A 24 -1.55 1.89 -12.01
CA ARG A 24 -1.66 1.69 -13.47
C ARG A 24 -0.28 1.73 -14.12
N LYS A 25 -0.07 0.88 -15.13
CA LYS A 25 1.18 0.87 -15.93
C LYS A 25 1.44 2.25 -16.55
N GLY A 26 2.69 2.69 -16.53
CA GLY A 26 3.13 4.00 -17.02
C GLY A 26 2.90 5.16 -16.04
N SER A 27 2.13 4.95 -14.97
CA SER A 27 1.88 5.96 -13.92
C SER A 27 2.69 5.69 -12.67
N VAL A 28 2.78 6.69 -11.77
CA VAL A 28 3.32 6.53 -10.42
C VAL A 28 2.23 6.13 -9.43
N ILE A 29 2.62 5.45 -8.35
CA ILE A 29 1.80 5.27 -7.15
C ILE A 29 1.99 6.49 -6.27
N VAL A 30 0.88 7.01 -5.73
CA VAL A 30 0.87 8.08 -4.74
C VAL A 30 0.10 7.61 -3.51
N ILE A 31 0.75 7.68 -2.36
CA ILE A 31 0.16 7.40 -1.04
C ILE A 31 0.30 8.64 -0.18
N GLU A 32 -0.82 9.23 0.21
CA GLU A 32 -0.85 10.36 1.14
C GLU A 32 -0.77 9.83 2.58
N PHE A 33 0.08 10.44 3.40
CA PHE A 33 0.18 10.11 4.82
C PHE A 33 -1.00 10.68 5.62
N SER A 34 -1.19 10.14 6.82
CA SER A 34 -2.27 10.55 7.72
C SER A 34 -2.14 12.00 8.21
N ASP A 35 -0.95 12.58 8.12
CA ASP A 35 -0.71 13.98 8.44
C ASP A 35 -1.30 14.96 7.40
N GLY A 36 -1.68 14.46 6.21
CA GLY A 36 -2.22 15.27 5.12
C GLY A 36 -1.21 16.20 4.46
N MET A 37 0.07 16.15 4.86
CA MET A 37 1.12 17.06 4.43
C MET A 37 2.16 16.38 3.54
N HIS A 38 2.33 15.06 3.71
CA HIS A 38 3.37 14.31 3.03
C HIS A 38 2.80 13.22 2.12
N GLU A 39 3.52 12.99 1.02
CA GLU A 39 3.21 11.94 0.07
C GLU A 39 4.41 11.02 -0.15
N TYR A 40 4.12 9.74 -0.36
CA TYR A 40 5.05 8.79 -0.93
C TYR A 40 4.75 8.56 -2.41
N VAL A 41 5.75 8.83 -3.26
CA VAL A 41 5.65 8.68 -4.72
C VAL A 41 6.68 7.68 -5.22
N THR A 42 6.25 6.71 -6.03
CA THR A 42 7.16 5.73 -6.66
C THR A 42 7.70 6.21 -8.00
N THR A 43 8.68 5.50 -8.55
CA THR A 43 8.95 5.57 -10.01
C THR A 43 7.78 4.98 -10.81
N PRO A 44 7.70 5.25 -12.13
CA PRO A 44 6.62 4.73 -12.96
C PRO A 44 6.51 3.20 -12.91
N VAL A 45 5.26 2.74 -12.90
CA VAL A 45 4.88 1.33 -12.82
C VAL A 45 5.09 0.65 -14.18
N ARG A 46 5.75 -0.51 -14.17
CA ARG A 46 5.91 -1.42 -15.32
C ARG A 46 4.78 -2.43 -15.42
N ARG A 47 4.42 -3.01 -14.28
CA ARG A 47 3.48 -4.13 -14.20
C ARG A 47 2.71 -4.09 -12.89
N VAL A 48 1.43 -4.40 -12.97
CA VAL A 48 0.54 -4.60 -11.82
C VAL A 48 -0.03 -6.00 -11.94
N LEU A 49 0.06 -6.79 -10.87
CA LEU A 49 -0.58 -8.08 -10.74
C LEU A 49 -1.50 -8.05 -9.51
N LYS A 50 -2.79 -8.32 -9.68
CA LYS A 50 -3.74 -8.49 -8.57
C LYS A 50 -3.83 -9.99 -8.23
N LEU A 51 -3.73 -10.33 -6.95
CA LEU A 51 -4.05 -11.70 -6.51
C LEU A 51 -5.56 -11.95 -6.60
N ALA A 52 -5.95 -13.09 -7.16
CA ALA A 52 -7.35 -13.47 -7.27
C ALA A 52 -7.99 -13.59 -5.88
N GLY A 53 -9.22 -13.07 -5.74
CA GLY A 53 -9.98 -13.13 -4.48
C GLY A 53 -9.41 -12.29 -3.33
N GLY A 54 -8.40 -11.45 -3.56
CA GLY A 54 -7.75 -10.67 -2.52
C GLY A 54 -7.56 -9.21 -2.87
N GLU A 55 -7.34 -8.40 -1.82
CA GLU A 55 -7.07 -6.97 -1.89
C GLU A 55 -5.54 -6.70 -1.84
N VAL A 56 -4.80 -7.53 -2.58
CA VAL A 56 -3.33 -7.53 -2.61
C VAL A 56 -2.84 -7.43 -4.05
N PHE A 57 -1.92 -6.50 -4.29
CA PHE A 57 -1.29 -6.24 -5.57
C PHE A 57 0.22 -6.38 -5.48
N TYR A 58 0.83 -7.05 -6.45
CA TYR A 58 2.27 -7.00 -6.69
C TYR A 58 2.56 -6.01 -7.79
N ILE A 59 3.47 -5.09 -7.52
CA ILE A 59 3.75 -3.96 -8.41
C ILE A 59 5.23 -3.93 -8.71
N GLU A 60 5.55 -3.93 -9.99
CA GLU A 60 6.90 -3.67 -10.47
C GLU A 60 6.96 -2.24 -11.00
N THR A 61 7.96 -1.50 -10.55
CA THR A 61 8.30 -0.16 -11.04
C THR A 61 9.64 -0.23 -11.77
N MET A 62 10.13 0.90 -12.30
CA MET A 62 11.44 0.97 -12.96
C MET A 62 12.59 0.41 -12.10
N ASN A 63 12.57 0.70 -10.79
CA ASN A 63 13.72 0.47 -9.91
C ASN A 63 13.43 -0.42 -8.71
N SER A 64 12.19 -0.87 -8.53
CA SER A 64 11.76 -1.56 -7.31
C SER A 64 10.52 -2.40 -7.52
N ARG A 65 10.36 -3.41 -6.67
CA ARG A 65 9.16 -4.25 -6.60
C ARG A 65 8.48 -4.03 -5.25
N TYR A 66 7.15 -4.05 -5.26
CA TYR A 66 6.35 -3.77 -4.09
C TYR A 66 5.21 -4.78 -3.94
N ARG A 67 4.77 -4.98 -2.70
CA ARG A 67 3.48 -5.56 -2.35
C ARG A 67 2.62 -4.46 -1.76
N LEU A 68 1.47 -4.21 -2.36
CA LEU A 68 0.47 -3.24 -1.93
C LEU A 68 -0.74 -4.01 -1.40
N GLU A 69 -1.08 -3.78 -0.15
CA GLU A 69 -2.27 -4.34 0.50
C GLU A 69 -3.28 -3.24 0.72
N VAL A 70 -4.51 -3.48 0.33
CA VAL A 70 -5.64 -2.60 0.59
C VAL A 70 -6.33 -3.08 1.85
N ARG A 71 -6.47 -2.19 2.82
CA ARG A 71 -7.24 -2.42 4.05
C ARG A 71 -8.68 -1.97 3.80
N THR A 72 -9.58 -2.93 3.65
CA THR A 72 -11.03 -2.68 3.69
C THR A 72 -11.43 -2.38 5.15
N ARG A 73 -12.35 -1.43 5.34
CA ARG A 73 -12.65 -0.79 6.63
C ARG A 73 -13.06 -1.75 7.76
N GLU A 74 -13.43 -3.00 7.47
CA GLU A 74 -13.79 -4.01 8.48
C GLU A 74 -12.63 -4.42 9.40
N LEU A 75 -11.38 -4.43 8.92
CA LEU A 75 -10.23 -4.82 9.74
C LEU A 75 -9.70 -3.71 10.66
N ALA A 76 -10.21 -2.48 10.52
CA ALA A 76 -9.82 -1.37 11.39
C ALA A 76 -10.56 -1.39 12.74
N LEU A 77 -11.59 -2.23 12.89
CA LEU A 77 -12.37 -2.36 14.14
C LEU A 77 -11.75 -3.38 15.11
N ASP A 78 -11.12 -4.44 14.60
CA ASP A 78 -10.50 -5.48 15.43
C ASP A 78 -9.24 -4.99 16.18
N GLU A 79 -8.42 -4.11 15.58
CA GLU A 79 -7.25 -3.52 16.27
C GLU A 79 -7.65 -2.56 17.41
N VAL A 80 -8.86 -1.99 17.39
CA VAL A 80 -9.35 -1.10 18.47
C VAL A 80 -9.98 -1.87 19.63
N MET A 81 -10.47 -3.10 19.39
CA MET A 81 -11.11 -3.92 20.42
C MET A 81 -10.18 -4.96 21.07
N GLY A 82 -9.02 -5.27 20.46
CA GLY A 82 -8.04 -6.22 21.02
C GLY A 82 -7.11 -5.67 22.10
N GLY A 83 -7.17 -4.37 22.38
CA GLY A 83 -6.30 -3.68 23.34
C GLY A 83 -6.93 -3.51 24.73
N SER A 84 -7.48 -4.57 25.32
CA SER A 84 -7.89 -4.58 26.73
C SER A 84 -7.99 -6.02 27.23
N SER A 85 -6.87 -6.57 27.69
CA SER A 85 -6.85 -7.66 28.65
C SER A 85 -5.56 -7.53 29.45
N ASN A 86 -5.72 -7.01 30.67
CA ASN A 86 -4.74 -7.05 31.74
C ASN A 86 -4.81 -8.40 32.45
#